data_AF-A0A2I0TC26-F1
#
_entry.id   AF-A0A2I0TC26-F1
#
_cell.length_a   1.000
_cell.length_b   1.000
_cell.length_c   1.000
_cell.angle_alpha   90.00
_cell.angle_beta   90.00
_cell.angle_gamma   90.00
#
_symmetry.space_group_name_H-M   'P 1'
#
loop_
_entity.id
_entity.type
_entity.pdbx_description
1 polymer ?
#
loop_
_entity_poly.entity_id
_entity_poly.type
_entity_poly.pdbx_seq_one_letter_code
_entity_poly.pdbx_strand_id
1 'polypeptide(L)'
;MLVRCITLSLDRFENQSDAKVAEVLSECRLLSYMSQMSMRMSFLFRLINIIHVQTLTQENVSCLNTSLVILMLARRKEKLPFYLRTLQQMEYTEKYPGFILNNFHSLLRFWQQHYLNKDKDSTCLENVGKPLTIARMAHSNICLLVT
;
A
#
# COMPACT_ATOMS: atom_id res chain seq x y z
N MET A 1 -0.01 6.00 9.15
CA MET A 1 -1.41 6.10 9.64
C MET A 1 -2.24 7.09 8.82
N LEU A 2 -1.85 8.37 8.67
CA LEU A 2 -2.64 9.37 7.93
C LEU A 2 -2.93 9.02 6.46
N VAL A 3 -1.90 8.76 5.65
CA VAL A 3 -2.05 8.44 4.21
C VAL A 3 -2.97 7.24 3.99
N ARG A 4 -2.83 6.19 4.82
CA ARG A 4 -3.71 5.03 4.80
C ARG A 4 -5.17 5.41 5.09
N CYS A 5 -5.42 6.19 6.14
CA CYS A 5 -6.77 6.62 6.49
C CYS A 5 -7.41 7.42 5.34
N ILE A 6 -6.68 8.37 4.76
CA ILE A 6 -7.17 9.16 3.64
C ILE A 6 -7.47 8.27 2.42
N THR A 7 -6.56 7.32 2.12
CA THR A 7 -6.74 6.37 1.00
C THR A 7 -8.00 5.51 1.18
N LEU A 8 -8.23 4.98 2.38
CA LEU A 8 -9.42 4.17 2.69
C LEU A 8 -10.71 4.99 2.69
N SER A 9 -10.67 6.21 3.24
CA SER A 9 -11.81 7.14 3.20
C SER A 9 -12.17 7.51 1.77
N LEU A 10 -11.18 7.86 0.94
CA LEU A 10 -11.40 8.17 -0.46
C LEU A 10 -11.99 6.98 -1.21
N ASP A 11 -11.46 5.77 -1.00
CA ASP A 11 -12.02 4.56 -1.61
C ASP A 11 -13.48 4.32 -1.18
N ARG A 12 -13.80 4.51 0.09
CA ARG A 12 -15.19 4.41 0.58
C ARG A 12 -16.10 5.42 -0.10
N PHE A 13 -15.65 6.66 -0.23
CA PHE A 13 -16.42 7.73 -0.87
C PHE A 13 -16.62 7.48 -2.37
N GLU A 14 -15.58 7.08 -3.09
CA GLU A 14 -15.68 6.76 -4.53
C GLU A 14 -16.65 5.59 -4.81
N ASN A 15 -16.87 4.70 -3.84
CA ASN A 15 -17.81 3.57 -3.95
C ASN A 15 -19.23 3.90 -3.48
N GLN A 16 -19.51 5.14 -3.05
CA GLN A 16 -20.85 5.59 -2.63
C GLN A 16 -21.44 6.52 -3.70
N SER A 17 -22.67 6.26 -4.14
CA SER A 17 -23.38 7.06 -5.14
C SER A 17 -24.27 8.16 -4.51
N ASP A 18 -23.80 8.81 -3.45
CA ASP A 18 -24.54 9.85 -2.73
C ASP A 18 -24.08 11.25 -3.17
N ALA A 19 -25.03 12.14 -3.49
CA ALA A 19 -24.75 13.52 -3.85
C ALA A 19 -23.95 14.27 -2.77
N LYS A 20 -24.18 13.97 -1.48
CA LYS A 20 -23.40 14.52 -0.37
C LYS A 20 -21.93 14.08 -0.40
N VAL A 21 -21.65 12.89 -0.91
CA VAL A 21 -20.27 12.40 -1.02
C VAL A 21 -19.53 13.14 -2.13
N ALA A 22 -20.20 13.41 -3.25
CA ALA A 22 -19.64 14.23 -4.32
C ALA A 22 -19.33 15.65 -3.83
N GLU A 23 -20.22 16.25 -3.03
CA GLU A 23 -20.01 17.55 -2.39
C GLU A 23 -18.78 17.54 -1.47
N VAL A 24 -18.67 16.57 -0.55
CA VAL A 24 -17.51 16.44 0.37
C VAL A 24 -16.19 16.27 -0.40
N LEU A 25 -16.18 15.48 -1.47
CA LEU A 25 -14.99 15.32 -2.32
C LEU A 25 -14.59 16.62 -3.04
N SER A 26 -15.58 17.44 -3.41
CA SER A 26 -15.36 18.73 -4.07
C SER A 26 -14.84 19.81 -3.11
N GLU A 27 -15.32 19.82 -1.86
CA GLU A 27 -14.93 20.82 -0.86
C GLU A 27 -13.63 20.47 -0.13
N CYS A 28 -13.38 19.18 0.10
CA CYS A 28 -12.19 18.73 0.79
C CYS A 28 -10.97 18.73 -0.13
N ARG A 29 -10.19 19.83 -0.09
CA ARG A 29 -8.93 19.98 -0.84
C ARG A 29 -7.98 18.80 -0.67
N LEU A 30 -7.91 18.21 0.52
CA LEU A 30 -7.04 17.04 0.78
C LEU A 30 -7.53 15.79 0.03
N LEU A 31 -8.82 15.50 0.05
CA LEU A 31 -9.38 14.35 -0.68
C LEU A 31 -9.30 14.57 -2.19
N SER A 32 -9.58 15.79 -2.65
CA SER A 32 -9.41 16.19 -4.06
C SER A 32 -7.94 16.06 -4.51
N TYR A 33 -6.98 16.44 -3.67
CA TYR A 33 -5.56 16.22 -3.97
C TYR A 33 -5.20 14.73 -4.02
N MET A 34 -5.71 13.95 -3.07
CA MET A 34 -5.44 12.51 -2.98
C MET A 34 -6.19 11.68 -4.03
N SER A 35 -7.22 12.23 -4.67
CA SER A 35 -7.93 11.58 -5.79
C SER A 35 -7.11 11.64 -7.09
N GLN A 36 -6.13 12.52 -7.18
CA GLN A 36 -5.26 12.60 -8.36
C GLN A 36 -4.37 11.35 -8.45
N MET A 37 -4.35 10.73 -9.64
CA MET A 37 -3.57 9.51 -9.87
C MET A 37 -2.07 9.76 -9.70
N SER A 38 -1.56 10.85 -10.26
CA SER A 38 -0.16 11.28 -10.13
C SER A 38 0.26 11.37 -8.66
N MET A 39 -0.61 11.93 -7.82
CA MET A 39 -0.33 12.06 -6.39
C MET A 39 -0.30 10.72 -5.67
N ARG A 40 -1.27 9.84 -5.95
CA ARG A 40 -1.28 8.47 -5.40
C ARG A 40 -0.02 7.69 -5.77
N MET A 41 0.43 7.83 -7.02
CA MET A 41 1.67 7.18 -7.49
C MET A 41 2.92 7.76 -6.82
N SER A 42 3.01 9.08 -6.68
CA SER A 42 4.12 9.74 -5.97
C SER A 42 4.23 9.27 -4.52
N PHE A 43 3.10 9.18 -3.79
CA PHE A 43 3.10 8.64 -2.44
C PHE A 43 3.52 7.18 -2.39
N LEU A 44 2.95 6.33 -3.24
CA LEU A 44 3.29 4.91 -3.29
C LEU A 44 4.79 4.70 -3.54
N PHE A 45 5.34 5.41 -4.52
CA PHE A 45 6.75 5.36 -4.84
C PHE A 45 7.62 5.73 -3.64
N ARG A 46 7.33 6.85 -2.98
CA ARG A 46 8.08 7.32 -1.79
C ARG A 46 7.96 6.36 -0.61
N LEU A 47 6.77 5.81 -0.38
CA LEU A 47 6.52 4.86 0.71
C LEU A 47 7.33 3.57 0.55
N ILE A 48 7.51 3.08 -0.68
CA ILE A 48 8.33 1.91 -0.96
C ILE A 48 9.81 2.27 -0.88
N ASN A 49 10.20 3.44 -1.42
CA ASN A 49 11.60 3.84 -1.53
C ASN A 49 12.28 4.09 -0.17
N ILE A 50 11.54 4.57 0.84
CA ILE A 50 12.10 4.93 2.15
C ILE A 50 12.38 3.73 3.07
N ILE A 51 11.87 2.54 2.73
CA ILE A 51 12.05 1.33 3.54
C ILE A 51 12.72 0.23 2.72
N HIS A 52 13.65 -0.50 3.34
CA HIS A 52 14.29 -1.69 2.79
C HIS A 52 14.24 -2.80 3.84
N VAL A 53 14.43 -4.06 3.44
CA VAL A 53 14.36 -5.21 4.36
C VAL A 53 15.32 -5.02 5.54
N GLN A 54 16.52 -4.50 5.30
CA GLN A 54 17.56 -4.29 6.31
C GLN A 54 17.24 -3.14 7.28
N THR A 55 16.38 -2.21 6.88
CA THR A 55 16.04 -1.00 7.66
C THR A 55 14.60 -1.01 8.16
N LEU A 56 13.87 -2.11 7.96
CA LEU A 56 12.49 -2.24 8.38
C LEU A 56 12.41 -2.42 9.89
N THR A 57 11.61 -1.58 10.55
CA THR A 57 11.39 -1.57 12.00
C THR A 57 9.90 -1.56 12.31
N GLN A 58 9.55 -1.75 13.58
CA GLN A 58 8.16 -1.65 14.03
C GLN A 58 7.54 -0.27 13.75
N GLU A 59 8.34 0.79 13.73
CA GLU A 59 7.88 2.16 13.54
C GLU A 59 7.58 2.45 12.05
N ASN A 60 8.43 1.95 11.15
CA ASN A 60 8.33 2.25 9.72
C ASN A 60 7.60 1.18 8.89
N VAL A 61 7.29 -0.01 9.46
CA VAL A 61 6.49 -1.06 8.78
C VAL A 61 5.11 -0.56 8.32
N SER A 62 4.63 0.53 8.92
CA SER A 62 3.42 1.22 8.49
C SER A 62 3.49 1.74 7.04
N CYS A 63 4.68 2.01 6.50
CA CYS A 63 4.90 2.40 5.10
C CYS A 63 4.61 1.23 4.14
N LEU A 64 5.15 0.05 4.45
CA LEU A 64 4.87 -1.18 3.69
C LEU A 64 3.37 -1.51 3.70
N ASN A 65 2.79 -1.47 4.90
CA ASN A 65 1.38 -1.72 5.12
C ASN A 65 0.48 -0.72 4.36
N THR A 66 0.86 0.56 4.30
CA THR A 66 0.12 1.57 3.54
C THR A 66 0.24 1.33 2.03
N SER A 67 1.44 0.99 1.54
CA SER A 67 1.69 0.64 0.13
C SER A 67 0.85 -0.57 -0.30
N LEU A 68 0.79 -1.60 0.55
CA LEU A 68 -0.07 -2.78 0.35
C LEU A 68 -1.55 -2.40 0.21
N VAL A 69 -2.07 -1.54 1.08
CA VAL A 69 -3.47 -1.11 0.99
C VAL A 69 -3.73 -0.35 -0.31
N ILE A 70 -2.85 0.56 -0.72
CA ILE A 70 -2.98 1.29 -1.99
C ILE A 70 -3.08 0.30 -3.17
N LEU A 71 -2.19 -0.69 -3.22
CA LEU A 71 -2.17 -1.69 -4.30
C LEU A 71 -3.35 -2.67 -4.24
N MET A 72 -3.82 -3.05 -3.05
CA MET A 72 -5.03 -3.87 -2.89
C MET A 72 -6.28 -3.15 -3.39
N LEU A 73 -6.41 -1.85 -3.11
CA LEU A 73 -7.51 -1.03 -3.61
C LEU A 73 -7.41 -0.83 -5.13
N ALA A 74 -6.20 -0.60 -5.66
CA ALA A 74 -5.96 -0.56 -7.10
C ALA A 74 -6.39 -1.87 -7.76
N ARG A 75 -6.07 -3.03 -7.16
CA ARG A 75 -6.51 -4.34 -7.65
C ARG A 75 -8.02 -4.52 -7.64
N ARG A 76 -8.72 -4.11 -6.58
CA ARG A 76 -10.20 -4.15 -6.51
C ARG A 76 -10.86 -3.36 -7.63
N LYS A 77 -10.17 -2.34 -8.14
CA LYS A 77 -10.59 -1.50 -9.27
C LYS A 77 -9.97 -1.93 -10.61
N GLU A 78 -9.35 -3.12 -10.67
CA GLU A 78 -8.67 -3.68 -11.85
C GLU A 78 -7.51 -2.81 -12.40
N LYS A 79 -6.96 -1.92 -11.57
CA LYS A 79 -5.88 -0.97 -11.93
C LYS A 79 -4.49 -1.42 -11.48
N LEU A 80 -4.35 -2.57 -10.83
CA LEU A 80 -3.05 -3.04 -10.34
C LEU A 80 -1.95 -3.09 -11.43
N PRO A 81 -2.19 -3.65 -12.64
CA PRO A 81 -1.18 -3.65 -13.70
C PRO A 81 -0.72 -2.24 -14.11
N PHE A 82 -1.65 -1.28 -14.12
CA PHE A 82 -1.35 0.12 -14.40
C PHE A 82 -0.43 0.73 -13.34
N TYR A 83 -0.70 0.46 -12.06
CA TYR A 83 0.14 0.94 -10.95
C TYR A 83 1.56 0.38 -11.03
N LEU A 84 1.71 -0.92 -11.28
CA LEU A 84 3.02 -1.57 -11.39
C LEU A 84 3.82 -1.04 -12.58
N ARG A 85 3.17 -0.87 -13.74
CA ARG A 85 3.81 -0.26 -14.93
C ARG A 85 4.22 1.19 -14.68
N THR A 86 3.40 1.95 -13.96
CA THR A 86 3.73 3.35 -13.64
C THR A 86 4.91 3.42 -12.67
N LEU A 87 4.98 2.56 -11.65
CA LEU A 87 6.17 2.47 -10.79
C LEU A 87 7.43 2.14 -11.60
N GLN A 88 7.34 1.18 -12.52
CA GLN A 88 8.45 0.84 -13.42
C GLN A 88 8.90 2.04 -14.26
N GLN A 89 7.97 2.82 -14.81
CA GLN A 89 8.31 4.05 -15.56
C GLN A 89 8.96 5.12 -14.68
N MET A 90 8.55 5.24 -13.42
CA MET A 90 9.17 6.16 -12.47
C MET A 90 10.62 5.75 -12.16
N GLU A 91 10.92 4.45 -12.02
CA GLU A 91 12.30 3.95 -11.87
C GLU A 91 13.20 4.33 -13.04
N TYR A 92 12.69 4.23 -14.27
CA TYR A 92 13.44 4.64 -15.47
C TYR A 92 13.72 6.15 -15.48
N THR A 93 12.71 6.96 -15.14
CA THR A 93 12.85 8.43 -15.06
C THR A 93 13.92 8.83 -14.07
N GLU A 94 13.99 8.13 -12.94
CA GLU A 94 14.92 8.43 -11.87
C GLU A 94 16.29 7.72 -12.01
N LYS A 95 16.51 7.00 -13.11
CA LYS A 95 17.76 6.31 -13.49
C LYS A 95 18.17 5.15 -12.56
N TYR A 96 17.21 4.42 -12.01
CA TYR A 96 17.45 3.19 -11.23
C TYR A 96 16.46 2.06 -11.57
N PRO A 97 16.50 1.51 -12.81
CA PRO A 97 15.53 0.50 -13.26
C PRO A 97 15.53 -0.72 -12.34
N GLY A 98 14.34 -1.15 -11.93
CA GLY A 98 14.12 -2.32 -11.08
C GLY A 98 14.40 -2.12 -9.60
N PHE A 99 14.88 -0.96 -9.15
CA PHE A 99 15.21 -0.75 -7.72
C PHE A 99 13.98 -0.82 -6.81
N ILE A 100 12.90 -0.11 -7.16
CA ILE A 100 11.68 0.01 -6.36
C ILE A 100 10.88 -1.29 -6.38
N LEU A 101 10.69 -1.89 -7.55
CA LEU A 101 9.90 -3.13 -7.70
C LEU A 101 10.62 -4.33 -7.09
N ASN A 102 11.95 -4.44 -7.23
CA ASN A 102 12.71 -5.51 -6.57
C ASN A 102 12.76 -5.31 -5.05
N ASN A 103 12.92 -4.06 -4.58
CA ASN A 103 12.82 -3.75 -3.15
C ASN A 103 11.42 -4.12 -2.61
N PHE A 104 10.37 -3.72 -3.32
CA PHE A 104 9.00 -4.05 -2.92
C PHE A 104 8.77 -5.55 -2.86
N HIS A 105 9.19 -6.31 -3.87
CA HIS A 105 9.11 -7.76 -3.87
C HIS A 105 9.85 -8.38 -2.66
N SER A 106 11.03 -7.88 -2.34
CA SER A 106 11.82 -8.33 -1.17
C SER A 106 11.11 -8.02 0.16
N LEU A 107 10.53 -6.83 0.29
CA LEU A 107 9.72 -6.43 1.43
C LEU A 107 8.46 -7.31 1.59
N LEU A 108 7.81 -7.66 0.48
CA LEU A 108 6.65 -8.55 0.50
C LEU A 108 7.02 -9.96 0.95
N ARG A 109 8.15 -10.49 0.48
CA ARG A 109 8.69 -11.79 0.92
C ARG A 109 8.97 -11.81 2.41
N PHE A 110 9.67 -10.78 2.90
CA PHE A 110 9.92 -10.61 4.33
C PHE A 110 8.61 -10.55 5.12
N TRP A 111 7.68 -9.69 4.71
CA TRP A 111 6.38 -9.55 5.37
C TRP A 111 5.59 -10.87 5.38
N GLN A 112 5.59 -11.62 4.27
CA GLN A 112 4.93 -12.92 4.15
C GLN A 112 5.49 -13.91 5.18
N GLN A 113 6.82 -14.02 5.27
CA GLN A 113 7.48 -14.91 6.23
C GLN A 113 7.18 -14.50 7.68
N HIS A 114 7.18 -13.21 7.99
CA HIS A 114 6.98 -12.73 9.36
C HIS A 114 5.53 -12.68 9.84
N TYR A 115 4.56 -12.52 8.94
CA TYR A 115 3.15 -12.33 9.31
C TYR A 115 2.22 -13.49 8.91
N LEU A 116 2.56 -14.31 7.90
CA LEU A 116 1.74 -15.46 7.49
C LEU A 116 2.27 -16.81 7.99
N ASN A 117 3.60 -16.96 8.16
CA ASN A 117 4.19 -18.25 8.55
C ASN A 117 4.39 -18.40 10.07
N LYS A 118 3.86 -17.48 10.89
CA LYS A 118 4.07 -17.45 12.35
C LYS A 118 3.22 -18.41 13.18
N ASP A 119 2.42 -19.27 12.56
CA ASP A 119 1.68 -20.34 13.28
C ASP A 119 2.60 -21.42 13.89
N LYS A 120 3.94 -21.27 13.83
CA LYS A 120 4.88 -22.19 14.49
C LYS A 120 5.66 -21.65 15.67
N ASP A 121 5.80 -20.35 15.88
CA ASP A 121 6.55 -19.80 17.03
C ASP A 121 5.94 -18.48 17.52
N SER A 122 4.95 -18.61 18.41
CA SER A 122 4.39 -17.54 19.20
C SER A 122 5.35 -17.15 20.33
N THR A 123 5.99 -15.98 20.22
CA THR A 123 6.24 -15.00 21.28
C THR A 123 7.07 -13.84 20.70
N CYS A 124 6.98 -12.65 21.30
CA CYS A 124 7.75 -11.41 21.00
C CYS A 124 7.15 -10.33 20.09
N LEU A 125 5.90 -10.37 19.59
CA LEU A 125 5.33 -9.19 18.90
C LEU A 125 3.81 -9.01 19.06
N GLU A 126 3.26 -9.56 20.13
CA GLU A 126 1.90 -9.23 20.56
C GLU A 126 1.99 -7.94 21.38
N ASN A 127 1.82 -6.77 20.74
CA ASN A 127 1.26 -5.54 21.35
C ASN A 127 1.30 -4.32 20.41
N VAL A 128 0.99 -4.47 19.12
CA VAL A 128 0.54 -3.33 18.31
C VAL A 128 -0.66 -3.75 17.46
N GLY A 129 -1.77 -3.03 17.67
CA GLY A 129 -3.10 -3.23 17.10
C GLY A 129 -3.19 -4.05 15.81
N LYS A 130 -3.72 -5.28 15.94
CA LYS A 130 -4.28 -6.15 14.89
C LYS A 130 -3.74 -5.91 13.46
N PRO A 131 -2.55 -6.44 13.13
CA PRO A 131 -2.16 -6.76 11.76
C PRO A 131 -3.16 -7.70 11.07
N LEU A 132 -4.04 -8.38 11.84
CA LEU A 132 -5.07 -9.31 11.37
C LEU A 132 -5.93 -8.78 10.21
N THR A 133 -6.29 -7.50 10.15
CA THR A 133 -7.15 -7.01 9.05
C THR A 133 -6.38 -6.95 7.73
N ILE A 134 -5.11 -6.54 7.78
CA ILE A 134 -4.22 -6.50 6.61
C ILE A 134 -3.81 -7.92 6.25
N ALA A 135 -3.50 -8.77 7.24
CA ALA A 135 -3.16 -10.17 7.02
C ALA A 135 -4.31 -10.96 6.38
N ARG A 136 -5.54 -10.74 6.84
CA ARG A 136 -6.75 -11.31 6.21
C ARG A 136 -6.99 -10.76 4.80
N MET A 137 -6.77 -9.47 4.55
CA MET A 137 -6.86 -8.89 3.20
C MET A 137 -5.70 -9.30 2.28
N ALA A 138 -4.54 -9.59 2.86
CA ALA A 138 -3.29 -9.95 2.20
C ALA A 138 -3.25 -11.40 1.75
N HIS A 139 -3.84 -12.33 2.51
CA HIS A 139 -3.77 -13.76 2.22
C HIS A 139 -4.22 -14.11 0.79
N SER A 140 -5.26 -13.45 0.26
CA SER A 140 -5.72 -13.64 -1.13
C SER A 140 -5.01 -12.76 -2.17
N ASN A 141 -4.33 -11.70 -1.76
CA ASN A 141 -3.80 -10.65 -2.66
C ASN A 141 -2.27 -10.66 -2.82
N ILE A 142 -1.53 -11.05 -1.78
CA ILE A 142 -0.06 -11.10 -1.79
C ILE A 142 0.46 -12.25 -2.63
N CYS A 143 -0.21 -13.41 -2.65
CA CYS A 143 0.22 -14.55 -3.47
C CYS A 143 0.37 -14.22 -4.96
N LEU A 144 -0.35 -13.21 -5.47
CA LEU A 144 -0.30 -12.73 -6.86
C LEU A 144 0.67 -11.56 -7.09
N LEU A 145 1.19 -10.96 -6.02
CA LEU A 145 2.24 -9.92 -6.10
C LEU A 145 3.65 -10.52 -5.91
N VAL A 146 3.73 -11.78 -5.48
CA VAL A 146 4.96 -12.50 -5.12
C VAL A 146 5.19 -13.73 -6.04
N THR A 147 4.24 -14.03 -6.93
CA THR A 147 4.41 -15.00 -8.03
C THR A 147 4.83 -14.27 -9.30
#